data_AF-A0ABD2GFT4-F1
#
_entry.id   AF-A0ABD2GFT4-F1
#
_cell.length_a   1.000
_cell.length_b   1.000
_cell.length_c   1.000
_cell.angle_alpha   90.00
_cell.angle_beta   90.00
_cell.angle_gamma   90.00
#
_symmetry.space_group_name_H-M   'P 1'
#
loop_
_entity.id
_entity.type
_entity.pdbx_description
1 polymer ?
#
loop_
_entity_poly.entity_id
_entity_poly.type
_entity_poly.pdbx_seq_one_letter_code
_entity_poly.pdbx_strand_id
1 'polypeptide(L)' 'MPPGRLPRQVFQARPAGRRPRGRPRTRWRDYISSLAWELLGIPQSELVDVAREREVWGLLLKLLPPQPGPG' A
#
# COMPACT_ATOMS: atom_id res chain seq x y z
N MET A 1 2.88 30.78 -2.56
CA MET A 1 1.59 30.79 -1.84
C MET A 1 0.71 31.88 -2.42
N PRO A 2 -0.62 31.71 -2.53
CA PRO A 2 -1.47 32.80 -3.03
C PRO A 2 -1.47 33.93 -1.97
N PRO A 3 -1.21 35.18 -2.37
CA PRO A 3 -1.20 36.32 -1.45
C PRO A 3 -2.64 36.63 -1.05
N GLY A 4 -2.96 36.62 0.26
CA GLY A 4 -4.27 37.06 0.78
C GLY A 4 -5.00 36.14 1.77
N ARG A 5 -4.39 35.07 2.29
CA ARG A 5 -5.04 34.25 3.34
C ARG A 5 -4.91 34.88 4.72
N LEU A 6 -6.04 35.13 5.37
CA LEU A 6 -6.11 35.61 6.76
C LEU A 6 -5.91 34.47 7.76
N PRO A 7 -5.31 34.71 8.94
CA PRO A 7 -5.22 33.73 10.02
C PRO A 7 -6.63 33.26 10.42
N ARG A 8 -6.84 31.94 10.53
CA ARG A 8 -8.12 31.25 10.84
C ARG A 8 -9.17 31.20 9.72
N GLN A 9 -8.86 31.62 8.50
CA GLN A 9 -9.77 31.41 7.38
C GLN A 9 -9.80 29.93 6.98
N VAL A 10 -10.87 29.22 7.34
CA VAL A 10 -11.06 27.81 7.00
C VAL A 10 -11.65 27.74 5.58
N PHE A 11 -10.88 27.24 4.62
CA PHE A 11 -11.39 26.97 3.27
C PHE A 11 -12.22 25.69 3.31
N GLN A 12 -13.55 25.81 3.30
CA GLN A 12 -14.43 24.66 3.08
C GLN A 12 -14.45 24.34 1.58
N ALA A 13 -13.47 23.58 1.11
CA ALA A 13 -13.55 22.96 -0.21
C ALA A 13 -14.58 21.82 -0.13
N ARG A 14 -15.68 21.94 -0.86
CA ARG A 14 -16.57 20.81 -1.17
C ARG A 14 -16.09 20.26 -2.52
N PRO A 15 -15.25 19.22 -2.55
CA PRO A 15 -14.83 18.65 -3.83
C PRO A 15 -16.09 18.14 -4.56
N ALA A 16 -16.48 18.85 -5.61
CA ALA A 16 -17.58 18.45 -6.48
C ALA A 16 -17.08 17.37 -7.43
N GLY A 17 -16.86 16.16 -6.91
CA GLY A 17 -16.34 15.05 -7.69
C GLY A 17 -16.51 13.72 -6.99
N ARG A 18 -16.92 12.70 -7.74
CA ARG A 18 -16.82 11.31 -7.28
C ARG A 18 -15.35 10.91 -7.32
N ARG A 19 -14.84 10.26 -6.27
CA ARG A 19 -13.52 9.61 -6.32
C ARG A 19 -13.51 8.69 -7.54
N PRO A 20 -12.54 8.79 -8.46
CA PRO A 20 -12.49 7.91 -9.62
C PRO A 20 -12.57 6.47 -9.14
N ARG A 21 -13.58 5.74 -9.64
CA ARG A 21 -13.62 4.28 -9.46
C ARG A 21 -12.60 3.71 -10.44
N GLY A 22 -11.35 3.66 -9.99
CA GLY A 22 -10.21 3.26 -10.80
C GLY A 22 -9.02 2.92 -9.91
N ARG A 23 -8.19 1.99 -10.40
CA ARG A 23 -7.25 1.12 -9.68
C ARG A 23 -7.96 0.17 -8.70
N PRO A 24 -7.99 -1.14 -8.98
CA PRO A 24 -8.34 -2.14 -7.98
C PRO A 24 -7.51 -1.85 -6.73
N ARG A 25 -8.14 -1.85 -5.55
CA ARG A 25 -7.39 -1.80 -4.29
C ARG A 25 -6.71 -3.15 -4.15
N THR A 26 -5.53 -3.30 -4.74
CA THR A 26 -4.64 -4.40 -4.38
C THR A 26 -4.32 -4.17 -2.92
N ARG A 27 -4.92 -4.98 -2.04
CA ARG A 27 -4.59 -4.90 -0.62
C ARG A 27 -3.12 -5.26 -0.53
N TRP A 28 -2.36 -4.53 0.29
CA TRP A 28 -0.95 -4.80 0.52
C TRP A 28 -0.67 -6.31 0.74
N ARG A 29 -1.55 -6.98 1.50
CA ARG A 29 -1.46 -8.42 1.75
C ARG A 29 -1.53 -9.25 0.47
N ASP A 30 -2.49 -8.97 -0.42
CA ASP A 30 -2.70 -9.73 -1.65
C ASP A 30 -1.51 -9.55 -2.60
N TYR A 31 -0.93 -8.34 -2.63
CA TYR A 31 0.30 -8.05 -3.37
C TYR A 31 1.48 -8.88 -2.85
N ILE A 32 1.74 -8.85 -1.55
CA ILE A 32 2.83 -9.62 -0.94
C ILE A 32 2.61 -11.13 -1.11
N SER A 33 1.37 -11.62 -0.99
CA SER A 33 1.02 -13.01 -1.25
C SER A 33 1.27 -13.43 -2.69
N SER A 34 0.93 -12.59 -3.67
CA SER A 34 1.26 -12.87 -5.08
C SER A 34 2.77 -12.90 -5.33
N LEU A 35 3.52 -11.96 -4.77
CA LEU A 35 4.98 -11.93 -4.93
C LEU A 35 5.67 -13.11 -4.25
N ALA A 36 5.25 -13.50 -3.06
CA ALA A 36 5.83 -14.63 -2.34
C ALA A 36 5.57 -15.95 -3.08
N TRP A 37 4.41 -16.09 -3.72
CA TRP A 37 4.11 -17.24 -4.58
C TRP A 37 4.98 -17.25 -5.84
N GLU A 38 4.95 -16.16 -6.62
CA GLU A 38 5.60 -16.10 -7.94
C GLU A 38 7.14 -16.06 -7.86
N LEU A 39 7.70 -15.41 -6.82
CA LEU A 39 9.15 -15.22 -6.71
C LEU A 39 9.83 -16.22 -5.77
N LEU A 40 9.13 -16.69 -4.74
CA LEU A 40 9.71 -17.52 -3.68
C LEU A 40 9.07 -18.91 -3.60
N GLY A 41 7.98 -19.18 -4.34
CA GLY A 41 7.26 -20.46 -4.30
C GLY A 41 6.54 -20.72 -2.98
N ILE A 42 6.36 -19.70 -2.13
CA ILE A 42 5.78 -19.86 -0.79
C ILE A 42 4.25 -19.88 -0.90
N PRO A 43 3.57 -20.97 -0.49
CA PRO A 43 2.12 -21.04 -0.51
C PRO A 43 1.50 -20.07 0.51
N GLN A 44 0.29 -19.58 0.23
CA GLN A 44 -0.40 -18.65 1.13
C GLN A 44 -0.61 -19.18 2.55
N SER A 45 -0.77 -20.51 2.72
CA SER A 45 -0.90 -21.14 4.03
C SER A 45 0.35 -20.95 4.89
N GLU A 46 1.54 -21.18 4.32
CA GLU A 46 2.82 -20.98 5.02
C GLU A 46 3.08 -19.49 5.26
N LEU A 47 2.66 -18.62 4.33
CA LEU A 47 2.81 -17.18 4.49
C LEU A 47 2.03 -16.65 5.71
N VAL A 48 0.90 -17.27 6.07
CA VAL A 48 0.12 -16.93 7.27
C VAL A 48 0.91 -17.25 8.54
N ASP A 49 1.66 -18.35 8.55
CA ASP A 49 2.50 -18.72 9.69
C ASP A 49 3.76 -17.84 9.77
N VAL A 50 4.41 -17.59 8.62
CA VAL A 50 5.56 -16.68 8.53
C VAL A 50 5.20 -15.24 8.94
N ALA A 51 3.98 -14.79 8.64
CA ALA A 51 3.50 -13.47 9.07
C ALA A 51 3.28 -13.36 10.59
N ARG A 52 3.16 -14.47 11.32
CA ARG A 52 3.11 -14.47 12.80
C ARG A 52 4.50 -14.25 13.40
N GLU A 53 5.54 -14.66 12.69
CA GLU A 53 6.93 -14.51 13.10
C GLU A 53 7.55 -13.21 12.57
N ARG A 54 7.58 -12.18 13.41
CA ARG A 54 7.98 -10.82 13.02
C ARG A 54 9.37 -10.74 12.37
N GLU A 55 10.34 -11.50 12.89
CA GLU A 55 11.72 -11.46 12.37
C GLU A 55 11.83 -12.15 11.01
N VAL A 56 11.15 -13.29 10.83
CA VAL A 56 11.08 -14.01 9.55
C VAL A 56 10.32 -13.17 8.52
N TRP A 57 9.22 -12.54 8.94
CA TRP A 57 8.47 -11.61 8.09
C TRP A 57 9.34 -10.44 7.62
N GLY A 58 10.17 -9.88 8.52
CA GLY A 58 11.11 -8.82 8.19
C GLY A 58 12.18 -9.23 7.17
N LEU A 59 12.67 -10.47 7.25
CA LEU A 59 13.61 -11.01 6.25
C LEU A 59 12.91 -11.27 4.91
N LEU A 60 11.70 -11.83 4.93
CA LEU A 60 10.91 -12.10 3.73
C LEU A 60 10.64 -10.81 2.94
N LEU A 61 10.27 -9.72 3.61
CA LEU A 61 10.04 -8.44 2.95
C LEU A 61 11.30 -7.85 2.29
N LYS A 62 12.50 -8.17 2.76
CA LYS A 62 13.77 -7.74 2.15
C LYS A 62 14.10 -8.52 0.87
N LEU A 63 13.58 -9.74 0.74
CA LEU A 63 13.76 -10.58 -0.45
C LEU A 63 12.81 -10.15 -1.58
N LEU A 64 11.72 -9.46 -1.26
CA LEU A 64 10.75 -8.99 -2.23
C LEU A 64 11.21 -7.69 -2.91
N PRO A 65 10.90 -7.52 -4.20
CA PRO A 65 11.23 -6.29 -4.91
C PRO A 65 10.51 -5.08 -4.30
N PRO A 66 11.15 -3.90 -4.25
CA PRO A 66 10.51 -2.68 -3.79
C PRO A 66 9.30 -2.35 -4.67
N GLN A 67 8.22 -1.86 -4.04
CA GLN A 67 6.99 -1.55 -4.75
C GLN A 67 7.29 -0.61 -5.92
N PRO A 68 6.83 -0.90 -7.16
CA PRO A 68 6.93 0.06 -8.25
C PRO A 68 6.20 1.33 -7.81
N GLY A 69 6.96 2.42 -7.69
CA GLY A 69 6.43 3.70 -7.26
C GLY A 69 5.29 4.15 -8.17
N PRO A 70 4.34 4.95 -7.66
CA PRO A 70 3.37 5.59 -8.53
C PRO A 70 4.12 6.56 -9.44
N GLY A 71 4.27 6.20 -10.72
CA GLY A 71 4.68 7.12 -11.79
C GLY A 71 3.61 8.18 -12.05
#